data_AF-A0A3N4S2S0-F1
#
_entry.id   AF-A0A3N4S2S0-F1
#
_cell.length_a   1.000
_cell.length_b   1.000
_cell.length_c   1.000
_cell.angle_alpha   90.00
_cell.angle_beta   90.00
_cell.angle_gamma   90.00
#
_symmetry.space_group_name_H-M   'P 1'
#
loop_
_entity.id
_entity.type
_entity.pdbx_description
1 polymer ?
#
loop_
_entity_poly.entity_id
_entity_poly.type
_entity_poly.pdbx_seq_one_letter_code
_entity_poly.pdbx_strand_id
1 'polypeptide(L)'
;MSQGRGRRPKIEQNRYPELLTLLRSGLSMPATAAHLGVARATLYNLAERDQEIGDAMQRARAQAHRDKQARHEPSESCYVNNRCRAPECTTAATEARARRRARLQPVEAPPALARTNVYALLADDTPPLADSA
;
A
#
# COMPACT_ATOMS: atom_id res chain seq x y z
N MET A 1 -13.83 -30.54 -29.26
CA MET A 1 -13.12 -29.51 -30.04
C MET A 1 -12.17 -28.77 -29.10
N SER A 2 -10.91 -29.18 -29.03
CA SER A 2 -9.89 -28.48 -28.23
C SER A 2 -9.43 -27.25 -28.99
N GLN A 3 -9.98 -26.07 -28.63
CA GLN A 3 -9.45 -24.78 -29.07
C GLN A 3 -7.94 -24.78 -28.79
N GLY A 4 -7.14 -24.77 -29.86
CA GLY A 4 -5.69 -24.66 -29.76
C GLY A 4 -5.38 -23.43 -28.91
N ARG A 5 -4.72 -23.64 -27.78
CA ARG A 5 -4.33 -22.54 -26.89
C ARG A 5 -3.37 -21.66 -27.69
N GLY A 6 -3.88 -20.56 -28.24
CA GLY A 6 -3.12 -19.61 -29.02
C GLY A 6 -1.81 -19.28 -28.30
N ARG A 7 -0.72 -19.26 -29.07
CA ARG A 7 0.63 -19.00 -28.54
C ARG A 7 0.57 -17.73 -27.69
N ARG A 8 0.94 -17.82 -26.41
CA ARG A 8 0.93 -16.67 -25.51
C ARG A 8 1.79 -15.55 -26.10
N PRO A 9 1.33 -14.28 -26.07
CA PRO A 9 2.11 -13.16 -26.57
C PRO A 9 3.46 -13.13 -25.85
N LYS A 10 4.54 -13.13 -26.62
CA LYS A 10 5.91 -12.93 -26.13
C LYS A 10 6.28 -11.48 -26.34
N ILE A 11 7.08 -10.93 -25.43
CA ILE A 11 7.78 -9.68 -25.73
C ILE A 11 8.89 -10.01 -26.73
N GLU A 12 8.90 -9.29 -27.83
CA GLU A 12 10.00 -9.30 -28.79
C GLU A 12 11.17 -8.46 -28.27
N GLN A 13 12.40 -8.86 -28.59
CA GLN A 13 13.62 -8.20 -28.09
C GLN A 13 13.72 -6.72 -28.47
N ASN A 14 13.18 -6.33 -29.64
CA ASN A 14 13.05 -4.94 -30.08
C ASN A 14 12.24 -4.05 -29.10
N ARG A 15 11.39 -4.65 -28.25
CA ARG A 15 10.59 -3.93 -27.24
C ARG A 15 11.23 -3.88 -25.85
N TYR A 16 12.40 -4.49 -25.67
CA TYR A 16 13.13 -4.41 -24.39
C TYR A 16 13.50 -2.96 -24.00
N PRO A 17 13.95 -2.08 -24.93
CA PRO A 17 14.22 -0.68 -24.59
C PRO A 17 12.96 0.06 -24.08
N GLU A 18 11.80 -0.23 -24.67
CA GLU A 18 10.51 0.33 -24.26
C GLU A 18 10.15 -0.15 -22.84
N LEU A 19 10.23 -1.45 -22.59
CA LEU A 19 10.04 -2.07 -21.26
C LEU A 19 10.91 -1.40 -20.18
N LEU A 20 12.21 -1.27 -20.44
CA LEU A 20 13.16 -0.69 -19.49
C LEU A 20 12.94 0.81 -19.27
N THR A 21 12.44 1.52 -20.29
CA THR A 21 12.06 2.94 -20.17
C THR A 21 10.84 3.10 -19.26
N LEU A 22 9.80 2.29 -19.46
CA LEU A 22 8.60 2.30 -18.62
C LEU A 22 8.91 1.95 -17.16
N LEU A 23 9.82 1.01 -16.92
CA LEU A 23 10.23 0.68 -15.55
C LEU A 23 11.05 1.81 -14.91
N ARG A 24 11.91 2.49 -15.67
CA ARG A 24 12.69 3.65 -15.20
C ARG A 24 11.82 4.86 -14.88
N SER A 25 10.70 5.05 -15.58
CA SER A 25 9.74 6.11 -15.25
C SER A 25 8.92 5.81 -13.98
N GLY A 26 9.07 4.62 -13.40
CA GLY A 26 8.45 4.23 -12.14
C GLY A 26 7.10 3.53 -12.30
N LEU A 27 6.72 3.09 -13.50
CA LEU A 27 5.54 2.25 -13.66
C LEU A 27 5.73 0.92 -12.92
N SER A 28 4.63 0.45 -12.33
CA SER A 28 4.58 -0.88 -11.71
C SER A 28 4.59 -1.97 -12.78
N MET A 29 5.09 -3.17 -12.44
CA MET A 29 5.08 -4.32 -13.34
C MET A 29 3.71 -4.63 -13.97
N PRO A 30 2.57 -4.59 -13.24
CA PRO A 30 1.25 -4.72 -13.85
C PRO A 30 0.91 -3.63 -14.87
N ALA A 31 1.21 -2.36 -14.55
CA ALA A 31 0.94 -1.24 -15.44
C ALA A 31 1.81 -1.29 -16.70
N THR A 32 3.09 -1.64 -16.55
CA THR A 32 4.01 -1.86 -17.68
C THR A 32 3.54 -3.01 -18.57
N ALA A 33 3.10 -4.13 -17.98
CA ALA A 33 2.57 -5.25 -18.75
C ALA A 33 1.31 -4.86 -19.55
N ALA A 34 0.40 -4.11 -18.93
CA ALA A 34 -0.78 -3.57 -19.60
C ALA A 34 -0.40 -2.64 -20.76
N HIS A 35 0.56 -1.73 -20.55
CA HIS A 35 1.05 -0.82 -21.59
C HIS A 35 1.67 -1.56 -22.79
N LEU A 36 2.38 -2.66 -22.52
CA LEU A 36 3.01 -3.47 -23.57
C LEU A 36 2.04 -4.46 -24.22
N GLY A 37 0.80 -4.58 -23.73
CA GLY A 37 -0.20 -5.52 -24.23
C GLY A 37 0.13 -6.99 -23.91
N VAL A 38 0.84 -7.25 -22.80
CA VAL A 38 1.25 -8.61 -22.39
C VAL A 38 0.74 -8.97 -21.00
N ALA A 39 0.66 -10.26 -20.71
CA ALA A 39 0.33 -10.72 -19.37
C ALA A 39 1.46 -10.40 -18.39
N ARG A 40 1.12 -10.05 -17.14
CA ARG A 40 2.10 -9.81 -16.07
C ARG A 40 3.09 -10.95 -15.92
N ALA A 41 2.61 -12.20 -15.98
CA ALA A 41 3.44 -13.39 -15.88
C ALA A 41 4.49 -13.48 -17.00
N THR A 42 4.23 -12.91 -18.18
CA THR A 42 5.21 -12.89 -19.28
C THR A 42 6.46 -12.10 -18.90
N LEU A 43 6.34 -11.00 -18.15
CA LEU A 43 7.48 -10.21 -17.72
C LEU A 43 8.32 -10.94 -16.65
N TYR A 44 7.67 -11.63 -15.71
CA TYR A 44 8.38 -12.43 -14.70
C TYR A 44 9.11 -13.61 -15.33
N ASN A 45 8.42 -14.36 -16.19
CA ASN A 45 9.03 -15.47 -16.93
C ASN A 45 10.16 -14.99 -17.84
N LEU A 46 10.08 -13.77 -18.37
CA LEU A 46 11.15 -13.18 -19.16
C LEU A 46 12.39 -12.92 -18.28
N ALA A 47 12.23 -12.28 -17.12
CA ALA A 47 13.32 -12.01 -16.18
C ALA A 47 13.97 -13.30 -15.64
N GLU A 48 13.20 -14.38 -15.48
CA GLU A 48 13.73 -15.69 -15.06
C GLU A 48 14.52 -16.40 -16.17
N ARG A 49 14.09 -16.26 -17.42
CA ARG A 49 14.70 -16.94 -18.58
C ARG A 49 15.91 -16.22 -19.15
N ASP A 50 15.96 -14.90 -18.98
CA ASP A 50 16.99 -14.03 -19.50
C ASP A 50 17.52 -13.20 -18.32
N GLN A 51 18.62 -13.66 -17.72
CA GLN A 51 19.19 -13.03 -16.53
C GLN A 51 19.66 -11.60 -16.79
N GLU A 52 20.20 -11.33 -17.98
CA GLU A 52 20.66 -10.00 -18.35
C GLU A 52 19.50 -9.00 -18.35
N ILE A 53 18.35 -9.40 -18.92
CA ILE A 53 17.17 -8.54 -18.92
C ILE A 53 16.53 -8.46 -17.53
N GLY A 54 16.54 -9.54 -16.76
CA GLY A 54 16.09 -9.55 -15.37
C GLY A 54 16.83 -8.53 -14.51
N ASP A 55 18.16 -8.52 -14.61
CA ASP A 55 19.02 -7.57 -13.93
C ASP A 55 18.77 -6.13 -14.42
N ALA A 56 18.61 -5.94 -15.73
CA ALA A 56 18.31 -4.63 -16.30
C ALA A 56 16.96 -4.09 -15.78
N MET A 57 15.94 -4.94 -15.66
CA MET A 57 14.63 -4.60 -15.09
C MET A 57 14.77 -4.23 -13.60
N GLN A 58 15.58 -4.96 -12.83
CA GLN A 58 15.83 -4.66 -11.43
C GLN A 58 16.54 -3.31 -11.26
N ARG A 59 17.59 -3.06 -12.05
CA ARG A 59 18.31 -1.77 -12.07
C ARG A 59 17.39 -0.62 -12.45
N ALA A 60 16.54 -0.79 -13.47
CA ALA A 60 15.56 0.21 -13.88
C ALA A 60 14.60 0.59 -12.73
N ARG A 61 14.09 -0.40 -12.01
CA ARG A 61 13.19 -0.19 -10.86
C ARG A 61 13.91 0.46 -9.68
N ALA A 62 15.15 0.05 -9.40
CA ALA A 62 15.97 0.65 -8.36
C ALA A 62 16.25 2.14 -8.67
N GLN A 63 16.53 2.46 -9.94
CA GLN A 63 16.71 3.84 -10.37
C GLN A 63 15.43 4.66 -10.20
N ALA A 64 14.28 4.15 -10.66
CA ALA A 64 13.01 4.83 -10.46
C ALA A 64 12.69 5.09 -8.98
N HIS A 65 13.05 4.14 -8.10
CA HIS A 65 12.92 4.32 -6.66
C HIS A 65 13.82 5.44 -6.13
N ARG A 66 15.09 5.49 -6.56
CA ARG A 66 16.03 6.57 -6.21
C ARG A 66 15.54 7.91 -6.74
N ASP A 67 15.07 7.98 -7.98
CA ASP A 67 14.54 9.20 -8.59
C ASP A 67 13.30 9.70 -7.84
N LYS A 68 12.42 8.79 -7.42
CA LYS A 68 11.27 9.12 -6.57
C LYS A 68 11.69 9.64 -5.21
N GLN A 69 12.73 9.07 -4.61
CA GLN A 69 13.30 9.57 -3.35
C GLN A 69 14.00 10.93 -3.55
N ALA A 70 14.65 11.16 -4.69
CA ALA A 70 15.34 12.41 -5.01
C ALA A 70 14.39 13.57 -5.31
N ARG A 71 13.22 13.30 -5.91
CA ARG A 71 12.13 14.27 -6.11
C ARG A 71 11.35 14.56 -4.82
N HIS A 72 12.05 14.56 -3.69
CA HIS A 72 11.53 14.73 -2.35
C HIS A 72 10.87 16.11 -2.22
N GLU A 73 9.53 16.14 -2.23
CA GLU A 73 8.79 17.30 -1.78
C GLU A 73 8.39 17.11 -0.30
N PRO A 74 8.77 18.02 0.60
CA PRO A 74 8.43 17.92 2.01
C PRO A 74 6.92 17.85 2.23
N SER A 75 6.44 16.71 2.72
CA SER A 75 5.02 16.47 2.96
C SER A 75 4.82 15.46 4.08
N GLU A 76 3.63 15.45 4.68
CA GLU A 76 3.27 14.42 5.68
C GLU A 76 3.34 13.01 5.09
N SER A 77 2.88 12.84 3.85
CA SER A 77 2.94 11.56 3.14
C SER A 77 4.38 11.07 3.02
N CYS A 78 5.34 11.96 2.72
CA CYS A 78 6.76 11.61 2.67
C CYS A 78 7.28 11.16 4.06
N TYR A 79 6.92 11.88 5.13
CA TYR A 79 7.29 11.50 6.49
C TYR A 79 6.78 10.10 6.89
N VAL A 80 5.54 9.76 6.53
CA VAL A 80 4.88 8.50 6.91
C VAL A 80 5.31 7.36 5.97
N ASN A 81 5.14 7.52 4.67
CA ASN A 81 5.29 6.44 3.68
C ASN A 81 6.75 6.16 3.33
N ASN A 82 7.59 7.20 3.26
CA ASN A 82 9.02 7.05 2.94
C ASN A 82 9.89 7.01 4.21
N ARG A 83 9.27 7.06 5.40
CA ARG A 83 9.96 7.15 6.71
C ARG A 83 11.00 8.29 6.76
N CYS A 84 10.79 9.36 6.00
CA CYS A 84 11.70 10.49 6.01
C CYS A 84 11.71 11.17 7.39
N ARG A 85 12.89 11.58 7.85
CA ARG A 85 13.11 12.28 9.12
C ARG A 85 13.80 13.64 8.95
N ALA A 86 13.93 14.12 7.72
CA ALA A 86 14.41 15.47 7.46
C ALA A 86 13.53 16.50 8.21
N PRO A 87 14.11 17.63 8.68
CA PRO A 87 13.37 18.66 9.41
C PRO A 87 12.13 19.14 8.66
N GLU A 88 12.25 19.40 7.36
CA GLU A 88 11.17 19.89 6.50
C GLU A 88 9.98 18.91 6.44
N CYS A 89 10.24 17.61 6.32
CA CYS A 89 9.21 16.57 6.36
C CYS A 89 8.55 16.46 7.73
N THR A 90 9.32 16.62 8.80
CA THR A 90 8.81 16.59 10.18
C THR A 90 7.91 17.78 10.45
N THR A 91 8.29 18.98 9.98
CA THR A 91 7.49 20.20 10.03
C THR A 91 6.19 20.03 9.24
N ALA A 92 6.28 19.59 7.98
CA ALA A 92 5.11 19.37 7.12
C ALA A 92 4.12 18.36 7.74
N ALA A 93 4.63 17.27 8.34
CA ALA A 93 3.81 16.31 9.06
C ALA A 93 3.15 16.89 10.31
N THR A 94 3.90 17.68 11.08
CA THR A 94 3.40 18.34 12.30
C THR A 94 2.27 19.30 11.98
N GLU A 95 2.47 20.16 10.98
CA GLU A 95 1.46 21.10 10.53
C GLU A 95 0.21 20.39 10.00
N ALA A 96 0.36 19.34 9.20
CA ALA A 96 -0.77 18.59 8.66
C ALA A 96 -1.61 17.93 9.77
N ARG A 97 -0.95 17.38 10.81
CA ARG A 97 -1.61 16.85 12.01
C ARG A 97 -2.30 17.95 12.81
N ALA A 98 -1.68 19.12 12.97
CA ALA A 98 -2.30 20.27 13.62
C ALA A 98 -3.56 20.73 12.87
N ARG A 99 -3.50 20.84 11.53
CA ARG A 99 -4.65 21.19 10.68
C ARG A 99 -5.79 20.18 10.83
N ARG A 100 -5.51 18.87 10.88
CA ARG A 100 -6.55 17.85 11.12
C ARG A 100 -7.18 17.98 12.50
N ARG A 101 -6.38 18.21 13.55
CA ARG A 101 -6.90 18.47 14.89
C ARG A 101 -7.80 19.70 14.94
N ALA A 102 -7.42 20.78 14.25
CA ALA A 102 -8.25 21.99 14.16
C ALA A 102 -9.56 21.78 13.38
N ARG A 103 -9.56 20.92 12.34
CA ARG A 103 -10.78 20.57 11.57
C ARG A 103 -11.73 19.69 12.35
N LEU A 104 -11.20 18.78 13.16
CA LEU A 104 -11.97 17.98 14.09
C LEU A 104 -12.31 18.88 15.28
N GLN A 105 -13.29 19.78 15.11
CA GLN A 105 -13.87 20.45 16.26
C GLN A 105 -14.30 19.38 17.27
N PRO A 106 -14.15 19.65 18.58
CA PRO A 106 -14.70 18.76 19.58
C PRO A 106 -16.20 18.67 19.33
N VAL A 107 -16.65 17.54 18.80
CA VAL A 107 -18.06 17.17 18.91
C VAL A 107 -18.27 17.11 20.42
N GLU A 108 -19.18 17.94 20.96
CA GLU A 108 -19.55 17.89 22.36
C GLU A 108 -19.71 16.42 22.74
N ALA A 109 -18.92 15.98 23.72
CA ALA A 109 -19.03 14.62 24.20
C ALA A 109 -20.50 14.42 24.56
N PRO A 110 -21.18 13.37 24.03
CA PRO A 110 -22.54 13.09 24.46
C PRO A 110 -22.52 13.04 25.98
N PRO A 111 -23.49 13.68 26.66
CA PRO A 111 -23.51 13.75 28.12
C PRO A 111 -23.29 12.33 28.62
N ALA A 112 -22.32 12.18 29.52
CA ALA A 112 -21.84 10.89 29.98
C ALA A 112 -23.05 10.01 30.27
N LEU A 113 -23.38 9.09 29.35
CA LEU A 113 -24.27 8.00 29.66
C LEU A 113 -23.49 7.28 30.74
N ALA A 114 -23.91 7.53 31.99
CA ALA A 114 -23.37 6.93 33.18
C ALA A 114 -23.11 5.49 32.80
N ARG A 115 -21.84 5.06 32.86
CA ARG A 115 -21.44 3.70 32.53
C ARG A 115 -22.38 2.77 33.31
N THR A 116 -23.44 2.31 32.67
CA THR A 116 -24.34 1.34 33.26
C THR A 116 -23.48 0.11 33.34
N ASN A 117 -23.00 -0.18 34.54
CA ASN A 117 -22.19 -1.35 34.77
C ASN A 117 -23.11 -2.53 34.45
N VAL A 118 -22.92 -3.15 33.28
CA VAL A 118 -23.79 -4.21 32.77
C VAL A 118 -23.89 -5.37 33.78
N TYR A 119 -22.87 -5.51 34.63
CA TYR A 119 -22.84 -6.47 35.73
C TYR A 119 -23.76 -6.13 36.93
N ALA A 120 -24.22 -4.90 37.09
CA ALA A 120 -25.16 -4.53 38.15
C ALA A 120 -26.61 -4.95 37.83
N LEU A 121 -26.94 -5.18 36.56
CA LEU A 121 -28.28 -5.64 36.14
C LEU A 121 -28.42 -7.17 36.13
N LEU A 122 -27.34 -7.92 36.35
CA LEU A 122 -27.34 -9.39 36.35
C LEU A 122 -27.26 -10.01 37.76
N ALA A 123 -27.20 -9.18 38.81
CA ALA A 123 -27.02 -9.66 40.19
C ALA A 123 -28.33 -10.07 40.89
N ASP A 124 -29.50 -9.71 40.33
CA ASP A 124 -30.80 -9.94 40.99
C ASP A 124 -31.45 -11.31 40.65
N ASP A 125 -30.89 -12.09 39.71
CA ASP A 125 -31.42 -13.42 39.32
C ASP A 125 -30.69 -14.58 40.01
N THR A 126 -30.31 -14.44 41.27
CA THR A 126 -29.77 -15.57 42.05
C THR A 126 -30.91 -16.20 42.87
N PRO A 127 -31.49 -17.35 42.46
CA PRO A 127 -32.50 -18.01 43.28
C PRO A 127 -31.87 -18.47 44.60
N PRO A 128 -32.60 -18.36 45.74
CA PRO A 128 -32.09 -18.83 47.02
C PRO A 128 -31.84 -20.34 46.95
N LEU A 129 -30.64 -20.76 47.37
CA LEU A 129 -30.30 -22.16 47.57
C LEU A 129 -31.27 -22.73 48.60
N ALA A 130 -32.10 -23.68 48.17
CA ALA A 130 -32.97 -24.43 49.05
C ALA A 130 -32.12 -25.32 49.96
N ASP A 131 -32.22 -25.07 51.27
CA ASP A 131 -31.68 -25.94 52.31
C ASP A 131 -32.17 -27.37 52.09
N SER A 132 -31.24 -28.29 51.90
CA SER A 132 -31.49 -29.73 51.90
C SER A 132 -30.77 -30.36 53.08
N ALA A 133 -31.58 -30.67 54.10
CA ALA A 133 -31.43 -31.65 55.18
C ALA A 133 -30.30 -31.49 56.21
#